data_AF-A0A059U882-F1
#
_entry.id   AF-A0A059U882-F1
#
_cell.length_a   1.000
_cell.length_b   1.000
_cell.length_c   1.000
_cell.angle_alpha   90.00
_cell.angle_beta   90.00
_cell.angle_gamma   90.00
#
_symmetry.space_group_name_H-M   'P 1'
#
loop_
_entity.id
_entity.type
_entity.pdbx_description
1 polymer ?
#
loop_
_entity_poly.entity_id
_entity_poly.type
_entity_poly.pdbx_seq_one_letter_code
_entity_poly.pdbx_strand_id
1 'polypeptide(L)'
;REFKGLGNCLAKIYKSDGLKGLYRGFNVSVQGIIIYRAAYFGCFDTAKGMLPDPKKTPLVISWLIAQTVTTFAGILSYPFDTV
;
A
#
# COMPACT_ATOMS: atom_id res chain seq x y z
N ARG A 1 2.32 16.03 24.94
CA ARG A 1 3.10 15.89 23.68
C ARG A 1 4.31 15.02 23.98
N GLU A 2 4.26 13.73 23.66
CA GLU A 2 5.34 12.77 24.00
C GLU A 2 6.63 12.96 23.20
N PHE A 3 6.56 13.66 22.07
CA PHE A 3 7.71 13.94 21.20
C PHE A 3 7.70 15.41 20.79
N LYS A 4 8.89 16.03 20.76
CA LYS A 4 9.09 17.44 20.38
C LYS A 4 9.37 17.64 18.88
N GLY A 5 9.54 16.55 18.12
CA GLY A 5 9.80 16.54 16.67
C GLY A 5 10.27 15.17 16.17
N LEU A 6 10.39 15.01 14.85
CA LEU A 6 10.83 13.77 14.18
C LEU A 6 12.18 13.25 14.73
N GLY A 7 13.18 14.13 14.87
CA GLY A 7 14.50 13.75 15.37
C GLY A 7 14.50 13.27 16.83
N ASN A 8 13.67 13.89 17.69
CA ASN A 8 13.51 13.45 19.09
C ASN A 8 12.77 12.11 19.18
N CYS A 9 11.85 11.84 18.24
CA CYS A 9 11.18 10.55 18.14
C CYS A 9 12.15 9.43 17.76
N LEU A 10 12.94 9.63 16.69
CA LEU A 10 13.97 8.68 16.25
C LEU A 10 15.01 8.38 17.34
N ALA A 11 15.52 9.42 18.01
CA ALA A 11 16.51 9.25 19.08
C ALA A 11 15.94 8.51 20.29
N LYS A 12 14.68 8.77 20.67
CA LYS A 12 14.02 8.13 21.82
C LYS A 12 13.67 6.66 21.55
N ILE A 13 13.25 6.33 20.33
CA ILE A 13 13.02 4.94 19.87
C ILE A 13 14.34 4.18 19.78
N TYR A 14 15.38 4.77 19.17
CA TYR A 14 16.70 4.15 19.09
C TYR A 14 17.30 3.88 20.48
N LYS A 15 17.04 4.76 21.46
CA LYS A 15 17.53 4.58 22.83
C LYS A 15 16.74 3.55 23.63
N SER A 16 15.45 3.32 23.33
CA SER A 16 14.60 2.36 24.06
C SER A 16 14.61 0.96 23.45
N ASP A 17 14.45 0.86 22.13
CA ASP A 17 14.27 -0.41 21.40
C ASP A 17 15.37 -0.66 20.35
N GLY A 18 16.34 0.24 20.22
CA GLY A 18 17.45 0.10 19.27
C GLY A 18 17.01 0.12 17.80
N LEU A 19 17.84 -0.50 16.95
CA LEU A 19 17.58 -0.70 15.52
C LEU A 19 16.34 -1.59 15.26
N LYS A 20 16.04 -2.56 16.14
CA LYS A 20 14.85 -3.40 16.00
C LYS A 20 13.55 -2.62 16.21
N GLY A 21 13.54 -1.63 17.11
CA GLY A 21 12.39 -0.75 17.30
C GLY A 21 12.05 0.09 16.07
N LEU A 22 13.07 0.53 15.33
CA LEU A 22 12.90 1.34 14.11
C LEU A 22 12.31 0.56 12.93
N TYR A 23 12.57 -0.75 12.86
CA TYR A 23 12.07 -1.63 11.79
C TYR A 23 10.91 -2.53 12.22
N ARG A 24 10.31 -2.26 13.39
CA ARG A 24 9.18 -3.02 13.89
C ARG A 24 7.98 -2.78 12.97
N GLY A 25 7.52 -3.85 12.30
CA GLY A 25 6.47 -3.79 11.27
C GLY A 25 6.97 -3.89 9.82
N PHE A 26 8.29 -3.83 9.58
CA PHE A 26 8.85 -3.88 8.21
C PHE A 26 8.42 -5.11 7.41
N ASN A 27 8.39 -6.29 8.04
CA ASN A 27 7.97 -7.54 7.38
C ASN A 27 6.49 -7.50 6.95
N VAL A 28 5.61 -6.91 7.76
CA VAL A 28 4.19 -6.74 7.42
C VAL A 28 4.03 -5.72 6.30
N SER A 29 4.78 -4.61 6.34
CA SER A 29 4.80 -3.63 5.25
C SER A 29 5.28 -4.23 3.91
N VAL A 30 6.29 -5.10 3.95
CA VAL A 30 6.78 -5.80 2.75
C VAL A 30 5.73 -6.79 2.22
N GLN A 31 5.03 -7.52 3.07
CA GLN A 31 3.92 -8.38 2.61
C GLN A 31 2.79 -7.54 2.00
N GLY A 32 2.45 -6.40 2.61
CA GLY A 32 1.46 -5.46 2.10
C GLY A 32 1.81 -4.93 0.70
N ILE A 33 3.06 -4.52 0.46
CA ILE A 33 3.46 -3.99 -0.87
C ILE A 33 3.41 -5.06 -1.96
N ILE A 34 3.73 -6.32 -1.62
CA ILE A 34 3.69 -7.44 -2.56
C ILE A 34 2.25 -7.75 -2.94
N ILE A 35 1.35 -7.85 -1.96
CA ILE A 35 -0.08 -8.11 -2.19
C ILE A 35 -0.70 -6.95 -2.99
N TYR A 36 -0.37 -5.71 -2.65
CA TYR A 36 -0.82 -4.52 -3.39
C TYR A 36 -0.41 -4.58 -4.87
N ARG A 37 0.87 -4.86 -5.16
CA ARG A 37 1.34 -4.97 -6.55
C ARG A 37 0.73 -6.16 -7.27
N ALA A 38 0.61 -7.31 -6.62
CA ALA A 38 0.00 -8.50 -7.22
C ALA A 38 -1.47 -8.24 -7.60
N ALA A 39 -2.24 -7.61 -6.70
CA ALA A 39 -3.62 -7.23 -6.97
C ALA A 39 -3.71 -6.17 -8.09
N TYR A 40 -2.82 -5.17 -8.09
CA TYR A 40 -2.79 -4.14 -9.14
C TYR A 40 -2.52 -4.74 -10.52
N PHE A 41 -1.47 -5.55 -10.66
CA PHE A 41 -1.15 -6.20 -11.92
C PHE A 41 -2.21 -7.22 -12.34
N GLY A 42 -2.72 -8.02 -11.39
CA GLY A 42 -3.76 -9.01 -11.67
C GLY A 42 -5.08 -8.39 -12.12
N CYS A 43 -5.56 -7.35 -11.44
CA CYS A 43 -6.76 -6.63 -11.85
C CYS A 43 -6.58 -5.90 -13.18
N PHE A 44 -5.40 -5.32 -13.42
CA PHE A 44 -5.13 -4.62 -14.68
C PHE A 44 -5.03 -5.57 -15.88
N ASP A 45 -4.41 -6.74 -15.70
CA ASP A 45 -4.31 -7.77 -16.73
C ASP A 45 -5.68 -8.40 -17.03
N THR A 46 -6.47 -8.70 -16.00
CA THR A 46 -7.85 -9.20 -16.14
C THR A 46 -8.74 -8.17 -16.84
N ALA A 47 -8.66 -6.89 -16.45
CA ALA A 47 -9.42 -5.83 -17.08
C ALA A 47 -9.06 -5.65 -18.55
N LYS A 48 -7.76 -5.71 -18.89
CA LYS A 48 -7.30 -5.67 -20.29
C LYS A 48 -7.72 -6.90 -21.09
N GLY A 49 -7.75 -8.09 -20.50
CA GLY A 49 -8.21 -9.32 -21.15
C GLY A 49 -9.71 -9.37 -21.41
N MET A 50 -10.52 -8.69 -20.58
CA MET A 50 -11.98 -8.56 -20.78
C MET A 50 -12.38 -7.45 -21.76
N LEU A 51 -11.44 -6.62 -22.22
CA LEU A 51 -11.70 -5.52 -23.15
C LEU A 51 -11.49 -5.99 -24.61
N PRO A 52 -12.52 -5.90 -25.49
CA PRO A 52 -12.39 -6.33 -26.88
C PRO A 52 -11.51 -5.42 -27.76
N ASP A 53 -11.16 -4.20 -27.30
CA ASP A 53 -10.29 -3.26 -28.02
C ASP A 53 -9.38 -2.45 -27.05
N PRO A 54 -8.12 -2.87 -26.84
CA PRO A 54 -7.20 -2.23 -25.88
C PRO A 54 -6.74 -0.81 -26.26
N LYS A 55 -7.06 -0.32 -27.48
CA LYS A 55 -6.71 1.03 -27.96
C LYS A 55 -7.83 2.06 -27.86
N LYS A 56 -9.07 1.65 -27.56
CA LYS A 56 -10.26 2.54 -27.45
C LYS A 56 -10.75 2.72 -26.02
N THR A 57 -9.99 2.32 -25.01
CA THR A 57 -10.40 2.47 -23.62
C THR A 57 -10.36 3.97 -23.26
N PRO A 58 -11.50 4.60 -22.91
CA PRO A 58 -11.51 5.99 -22.48
C PRO A 58 -10.68 6.12 -21.18
N LEU A 59 -9.96 7.23 -21.04
CA LEU A 59 -9.21 7.58 -19.81
C LEU A 59 -10.07 7.41 -18.54
N VAL A 60 -11.38 7.67 -18.64
CA VAL A 60 -12.36 7.54 -17.55
C VAL A 60 -12.51 6.09 -17.05
N ILE A 61 -12.48 5.09 -17.95
CA ILE A 61 -12.59 3.67 -17.56
C ILE A 61 -11.31 3.21 -16.85
N SER A 62 -10.14 3.61 -17.36
CA SER A 62 -8.86 3.33 -16.68
C SER A 62 -8.78 4.01 -15.31
N TRP A 63 -9.31 5.22 -15.19
CA TRP A 63 -9.37 5.95 -13.93
C TRP A 63 -10.34 5.29 -12.93
N LEU A 64 -11.52 4.83 -13.37
CA LEU A 64 -12.46 4.08 -12.53
C LEU A 64 -11.86 2.77 -12.02
N ILE A 65 -11.18 2.00 -12.87
CA ILE A 65 -10.52 0.75 -12.47
C ILE A 65 -9.44 1.07 -11.42
N ALA A 66 -8.63 2.10 -11.64
CA ALA A 66 -7.60 2.52 -10.68
C ALA A 66 -8.19 2.92 -9.31
N GLN A 67 -9.30 3.67 -9.29
CA GLN A 67 -9.99 4.06 -8.05
C GLN A 67 -10.60 2.86 -7.32
N THR A 68 -11.17 1.93 -8.07
CA THR A 68 -11.79 0.71 -7.50
C THR A 68 -10.71 -0.18 -6.88
N VAL A 69 -9.59 -0.41 -7.58
CA VAL A 69 -8.44 -1.18 -7.08
C VAL A 69 -7.83 -0.50 -5.85
N THR A 70 -7.69 0.83 -5.85
CA THR A 70 -7.12 1.58 -4.72
C THR A 70 -8.01 1.50 -3.48
N THR A 71 -9.33 1.66 -3.65
CA THR A 71 -10.29 1.55 -2.54
C THR A 71 -10.31 0.15 -1.96
N PHE A 72 -10.31 -0.88 -2.82
CA PHE A 72 -10.32 -2.28 -2.38
C PHE A 72 -9.02 -2.68 -1.68
N ALA A 73 -7.87 -2.24 -2.21
CA ALA A 73 -6.58 -2.43 -1.58
C ALA A 73 -6.47 -1.69 -0.25
N GLY A 74 -7.04 -0.48 -0.15
CA GLY A 74 -7.13 0.26 1.11
C GLY A 74 -7.91 -0.50 2.18
N ILE A 75 -9.07 -1.06 1.83
CA ILE A 75 -9.90 -1.86 2.75
C ILE A 75 -9.18 -3.15 3.18
N LEU A 76 -8.52 -3.85 2.24
CA LEU A 76 -7.76 -5.06 2.53
C LEU A 76 -6.50 -4.80 3.38
N SER A 77 -5.87 -3.65 3.18
CA SER A 77 -4.67 -3.26 3.92
C SER A 77 -5.02 -2.67 5.29
N TYR A 78 -6.23 -2.14 5.46
CA TYR A 78 -6.70 -1.55 6.72
C TYR A 78 -6.51 -2.42 7.97
N PRO A 79 -6.81 -3.73 7.96
CA PRO A 79 -6.50 -4.58 9.11
C PRO A 79 -5.00 -4.68 9.37
N PHE A 80 -4.15 -4.73 8.34
CA PHE A 80 -2.69 -4.75 8.48
C PHE A 80 -2.06 -3.39 8.82
N ASP A 81 -2.75 -2.29 8.51
CA ASP A 81 -2.38 -0.92 8.92
C ASP A 81 -2.72 -0.67 10.40
N THR A 82 -3.72 -1.38 10.93
CA THR A 82 -4.19 -1.21 12.32
C THR A 82 -3.42 -2.06 13.35
N VAL A 83 -2.79 -3.18 12.95
CA VAL A 83 -1.95 -4.03 13.85
C VAL A 83 -0.48 -3.62 13.88
#